data_AF-A0A371WWE8-F1
#
_entry.id   AF-A0A371WWE8-F1
#
_cell.length_a   1.000
_cell.length_b   1.000
_cell.length_c   1.000
_cell.angle_alpha   90.00
_cell.angle_beta   90.00
_cell.angle_gamma   90.00
#
_symmetry.space_group_name_H-M   'P 1'
#
loop_
_entity.id
_entity.type
_entity.pdbx_description
1 polymer ?
#
loop_
_entity_poly.entity_id
_entity_poly.type
_entity_poly.pdbx_seq_one_letter_code
_entity_poly.pdbx_strand_id
1 'polypeptide(L)'
;MAETDVVLARVTAYALRNGPRLQAASCVLLIAHALLVPMVGPLSFALGLCAFAGGMWFAARGSFDADLFTLLASQEHTLASFDEAMRRLGLIRTIGPTRSMEDRSRGAIRLLQNLIVCVVAQTSILLFATIWAVFLHWRIR
;
A
#
# COMPACT_ATOMS: atom_id res chain seq x y z
N MET A 1 21.76 -14.19 10.86
CA MET A 1 21.41 -13.57 9.56
C MET A 1 22.68 -13.07 8.92
N ALA A 2 22.81 -13.17 7.60
CA ALA A 2 23.94 -12.57 6.90
C ALA A 2 23.85 -11.03 6.97
N GLU A 3 24.98 -10.33 6.81
CA GLU A 3 25.00 -8.87 6.74
C GLU A 3 24.07 -8.33 5.64
N THR A 4 24.07 -9.02 4.49
CA THR A 4 23.19 -8.73 3.34
C THR A 4 21.70 -8.80 3.72
N ASP A 5 21.29 -9.75 4.56
CA ASP A 5 19.91 -9.86 5.04
C ASP A 5 19.50 -8.68 5.91
N VAL A 6 20.42 -8.19 6.76
CA VAL A 6 20.17 -7.02 7.62
C VAL A 6 19.99 -5.77 6.78
N VAL A 7 20.88 -5.55 5.80
CA VAL A 7 20.79 -4.42 4.88
C VAL A 7 19.47 -4.49 4.10
N LEU A 8 19.12 -5.67 3.58
CA LEU A 8 17.86 -5.87 2.88
C LEU A 8 16.64 -5.56 3.76
N ALA A 9 16.67 -5.97 5.03
CA ALA A 9 15.60 -5.66 5.98
C ALA A 9 15.47 -4.15 6.24
N ARG A 10 16.59 -3.43 6.43
CA ARG A 10 16.60 -1.97 6.62
C ARG A 10 16.06 -1.23 5.39
N VAL A 11 16.52 -1.59 4.21
CA VAL A 11 16.06 -0.98 2.95
C VAL A 11 14.57 -1.23 2.76
N THR A 12 14.09 -2.44 3.05
CA THR A 12 12.67 -2.78 2.97
C THR A 12 11.84 -1.96 3.97
N ALA A 13 12.28 -1.85 5.23
CA ALA A 13 11.62 -1.00 6.22
C ALA A 13 11.53 0.45 5.74
N TYR A 14 12.64 1.00 5.24
CA TYR A 14 12.68 2.36 4.73
C TYR A 14 11.73 2.57 3.55
N ALA A 15 11.69 1.64 2.59
CA ALA A 15 10.76 1.70 1.47
C ALA A 15 9.29 1.73 1.94
N LEU A 16 8.93 0.82 2.85
CA LEU A 16 7.56 0.72 3.37
C LEU A 16 7.12 1.93 4.19
N ARG A 17 8.03 2.60 4.92
CA ARG A 17 7.76 3.85 5.65
C ARG A 17 7.28 4.99 4.75
N ASN A 18 7.46 4.89 3.43
CA ASN A 18 6.93 5.86 2.48
C ASN A 18 5.46 5.62 2.09
N GLY A 19 4.90 4.44 2.40
CA GLY A 19 3.49 4.10 2.11
C GLY A 19 2.49 5.14 2.62
N PRO A 20 2.56 5.60 3.89
CA PRO A 20 1.68 6.65 4.40
C PRO A 20 1.73 7.97 3.61
N ARG A 21 2.88 8.34 3.04
CA ARG A 21 3.00 9.54 2.20
C ARG A 21 2.24 9.37 0.89
N LEU A 22 2.31 8.19 0.27
CA LEU A 22 1.49 7.86 -0.91
C LEU A 22 0.00 7.87 -0.56
N GLN A 23 -0.37 7.35 0.61
CA GLN A 23 -1.77 7.36 1.06
C GLN A 23 -2.27 8.79 1.35
N ALA A 24 -1.42 9.67 1.86
CA ALA A 24 -1.76 11.09 2.02
C ALA A 24 -2.05 11.75 0.66
N ALA A 25 -1.26 11.43 -0.39
CA ALA A 25 -1.56 11.89 -1.75
C ALA A 25 -2.89 11.31 -2.27
N SER A 26 -3.20 10.04 -1.97
CA SER A 26 -4.50 9.41 -2.27
C SER A 26 -5.67 10.12 -1.56
N CYS A 27 -5.46 10.68 -0.37
CA CYS A 27 -6.45 11.50 0.33
C CYS A 27 -6.77 12.79 -0.44
N VAL A 28 -5.75 13.48 -0.96
CA VAL A 28 -5.93 14.66 -1.82
C VAL A 28 -6.74 14.32 -3.07
N LEU A 29 -6.44 13.18 -3.70
CA LEU A 29 -7.22 12.68 -4.85
C LEU A 29 -8.68 12.40 -4.48
N LEU A 30 -8.95 11.85 -3.28
CA LEU A 30 -10.31 11.59 -2.83
C LEU A 30 -11.10 12.89 -2.61
N ILE A 31 -10.44 13.90 -2.04
CA ILE A 31 -11.03 15.24 -1.89
C ILE A 31 -11.34 15.82 -3.28
N ALA A 32 -10.44 15.69 -4.25
CA ALA A 32 -10.70 16.13 -5.63
C ALA A 32 -11.90 15.42 -6.25
N HIS A 33 -12.02 14.10 -6.07
CA HIS A 33 -13.21 13.34 -6.48
C HIS A 33 -14.48 13.91 -5.84
N ALA A 34 -14.47 14.19 -4.53
CA ALA A 34 -15.63 14.72 -3.80
C ALA A 34 -16.04 16.11 -4.30
N LEU A 35 -15.08 17.01 -4.51
CA LEU A 35 -15.32 18.36 -5.00
C LEU A 35 -15.87 18.38 -6.44
N LEU A 36 -15.49 17.40 -7.25
CA LEU A 36 -15.90 17.33 -8.65
C LEU A 36 -17.18 16.51 -8.88
N VAL A 37 -17.80 15.92 -7.85
CA VAL A 37 -19.04 15.15 -7.96
C VAL A 37 -20.13 15.84 -8.80
N PRO A 38 -20.41 17.15 -8.65
CA PRO A 38 -21.43 17.81 -9.47
C PRO A 38 -21.15 17.78 -10.98
N MET A 39 -19.87 17.67 -11.36
CA MET A 39 -19.43 17.65 -12.75
C MET A 39 -19.25 16.22 -13.30
N VAL A 40 -18.67 15.32 -12.50
CA VAL A 40 -18.30 13.96 -12.95
C VAL A 40 -19.25 12.86 -12.47
N GLY A 41 -20.21 13.20 -11.60
CA GLY A 41 -21.21 12.29 -11.05
C GLY A 41 -20.71 11.48 -9.84
N PRO A 42 -21.64 10.87 -9.08
CA PRO A 42 -21.33 10.15 -7.84
C PRO A 42 -20.57 8.84 -8.07
N LEU A 43 -20.67 8.24 -9.26
CA LEU A 43 -19.97 6.99 -9.58
C LEU A 43 -18.45 7.16 -9.56
N SER A 44 -17.93 8.28 -10.07
CA SER A 44 -16.49 8.58 -10.03
C SER A 44 -15.99 8.60 -8.59
N PHE A 45 -16.71 9.30 -7.71
CA PHE A 45 -16.38 9.36 -6.29
C PHE A 45 -16.44 7.99 -5.60
N ALA A 46 -17.48 7.20 -5.85
CA ALA A 46 -17.60 5.85 -5.27
C ALA A 46 -16.41 4.95 -5.68
N LEU A 47 -16.02 4.96 -6.96
CA LEU A 47 -14.87 4.21 -7.45
C LEU A 47 -13.56 4.73 -6.87
N GLY A 48 -13.40 6.06 -6.78
CA GLY A 48 -12.26 6.70 -6.13
C GLY A 48 -12.15 6.34 -4.64
N LEU A 49 -13.27 6.25 -3.93
CA LEU A 49 -13.34 5.83 -2.53
C LEU A 49 -12.94 4.36 -2.37
N CYS A 50 -13.38 3.47 -3.26
CA CYS A 50 -12.96 2.07 -3.26
C CYS A 50 -11.44 1.92 -3.44
N ALA A 51 -10.87 2.66 -4.40
CA ALA A 51 -9.42 2.68 -4.61
C ALA A 51 -8.67 3.24 -3.39
N PHE A 52 -9.16 4.33 -2.79
CA PHE A 52 -8.61 4.92 -1.56
C PHE A 52 -8.64 3.93 -0.39
N ALA A 53 -9.76 3.23 -0.17
CA ALA A 53 -9.92 2.26 0.90
C ALA A 53 -8.96 1.06 0.72
N GLY A 54 -8.80 0.58 -0.52
CA GLY A 54 -7.80 -0.43 -0.87
C GLY A 54 -6.37 0.05 -0.57
N GLY A 55 -6.03 1.28 -0.96
CA GLY A 55 -4.74 1.90 -0.63
C GLY A 55 -4.51 2.00 0.88
N MET A 56 -5.52 2.40 1.64
CA MET A 56 -5.45 2.52 3.09
C MET A 56 -5.11 1.19 3.77
N TRP A 57 -5.70 0.08 3.30
CA TRP A 57 -5.35 -1.26 3.76
C TRP A 57 -3.87 -1.59 3.52
N PHE A 58 -3.38 -1.37 2.29
CA PHE A 58 -1.97 -1.63 1.96
C PHE A 58 -1.00 -0.73 2.72
N ALA A 59 -1.33 0.54 2.91
CA ALA A 59 -0.50 1.49 3.67
C ALA A 59 -0.42 1.12 5.17
N ALA A 60 -1.55 0.72 5.77
CA ALA A 60 -1.59 0.26 7.16
C ALA A 60 -0.76 -1.02 7.34
N ARG A 61 -0.97 -2.02 6.48
CA ARG A 61 -0.20 -3.27 6.50
C ARG A 61 1.29 -3.03 6.26
N GLY A 62 1.63 -2.17 5.30
CA GLY A 62 3.01 -1.81 5.00
C GLY A 62 3.71 -1.08 6.16
N SER A 63 3.00 -0.21 6.87
CA SER A 63 3.56 0.49 8.04
C SER A 63 3.89 -0.47 9.18
N PHE A 64 2.96 -1.39 9.48
CA PHE A 64 3.21 -2.45 10.44
C PHE A 64 4.39 -3.34 10.03
N ASP A 65 4.45 -3.75 8.76
CA ASP A 65 5.57 -4.54 8.26
C ASP A 65 6.88 -3.74 8.37
N ALA A 66 6.89 -2.43 8.09
CA ALA A 66 8.10 -1.61 8.22
C ALA A 66 8.70 -1.65 9.64
N ASP A 67 7.86 -1.63 10.67
CA ASP A 67 8.31 -1.72 12.06
C ASP A 67 8.83 -3.12 12.39
N LEU A 68 8.19 -4.18 11.87
CA LEU A 68 8.72 -5.55 11.98
C LEU A 68 10.08 -5.71 11.30
N PHE A 69 10.26 -5.16 10.09
CA PHE A 69 11.55 -5.20 9.39
C PHE A 69 12.62 -4.37 10.13
N THR A 70 12.22 -3.29 10.80
CA THR A 70 13.12 -2.50 11.67
C THR A 70 13.59 -3.34 12.85
N LEU A 71 12.69 -4.09 13.50
CA LEU A 71 13.02 -5.00 14.59
C LEU A 71 13.94 -6.14 14.09
N LEU A 72 13.65 -6.75 12.94
CA LEU A 72 14.51 -7.79 12.36
C LEU A 72 15.93 -7.27 12.03
N ALA A 73 16.04 -6.02 11.60
CA ALA A 73 17.31 -5.38 11.30
C ALA A 73 18.15 -5.04 12.55
N SER A 74 17.56 -5.04 13.75
CA SER A 74 18.28 -4.85 15.02
C SER A 74 19.12 -6.07 15.40
N GLN A 75 18.85 -7.23 14.81
CA GLN A 75 19.45 -8.54 15.15
C GLN A 75 19.26 -8.99 16.61
N GLU A 76 18.42 -8.32 17.40
CA GLU A 76 18.12 -8.73 18.79
C GLU A 76 17.42 -10.10 18.86
N HIS A 77 16.80 -10.52 17.75
CA HIS A 77 16.04 -11.77 17.66
C HIS A 77 16.40 -12.54 16.39
N THR A 78 16.35 -13.87 16.48
CA THR A 78 16.48 -14.75 15.31
C THR A 78 15.18 -14.77 14.51
N LEU A 79 15.27 -15.08 13.20
CA LEU A 79 14.09 -15.28 12.35
C LEU A 79 13.16 -16.38 12.92
N ALA A 80 13.74 -17.43 13.50
CA ALA A 80 12.97 -18.52 14.10
C ALA A 80 12.19 -18.06 15.35
N SER A 81 12.83 -17.33 16.27
CA SER A 81 12.13 -16.76 17.44
C SER A 81 11.06 -15.74 17.05
N PHE A 82 11.31 -14.98 15.99
CA PHE A 82 10.36 -14.00 15.47
C PHE A 82 9.13 -14.69 14.84
N ASP A 83 9.35 -15.69 14.00
CA ASP A 83 8.28 -16.47 13.37
C ASP A 83 7.45 -17.21 14.43
N GLU A 84 8.09 -17.75 15.49
CA GLU A 84 7.41 -18.36 16.63
C GLU A 84 6.54 -17.35 17.40
N ALA A 85 7.03 -16.12 17.63
CA ALA A 85 6.24 -15.06 18.25
C ALA A 85 5.02 -14.68 17.38
N MET A 86 5.22 -14.50 16.07
CA MET A 86 4.12 -14.22 15.14
C MET A 86 3.10 -15.37 15.08
N ARG A 87 3.56 -16.62 15.20
CA ARG A 87 2.68 -17.79 15.28
C ARG A 87 1.84 -17.78 16.55
N ARG A 88 2.43 -17.50 17.71
CA ARG A 88 1.70 -17.41 19.00
C ARG A 88 0.64 -16.31 18.99
N LEU A 89 0.87 -15.23 18.25
CA LEU A 89 -0.10 -14.16 18.03
C LEU A 89 -1.15 -14.49 16.95
N GLY A 90 -1.08 -15.66 16.30
CA GLY A 90 -2.01 -16.05 15.23
C GLY A 90 -1.81 -15.29 13.91
N LEU A 91 -0.71 -14.56 13.76
CA LEU A 91 -0.40 -13.77 12.56
C LEU A 91 0.14 -14.63 11.41
N ILE A 92 0.75 -15.78 11.72
CA ILE A 92 1.14 -16.81 10.74
C ILE A 92 0.24 -18.03 10.93
N ARG A 93 -0.47 -18.43 9.86
CA ARG A 93 -1.43 -19.53 9.89
C ARG A 93 -0.87 -20.88 9.42
N THR A 94 0.24 -20.90 8.70
CA THR A 94 0.82 -22.12 8.10
C THR A 94 2.31 -22.25 8.37
N ILE A 95 2.72 -23.47 8.74
CA ILE A 95 4.12 -23.89 8.84
C ILE A 95 4.58 -24.17 7.40
N GLY A 96 5.00 -23.12 6.71
CA GLY A 96 5.74 -23.25 5.46
C GLY A 96 7.22 -23.50 5.73
N PRO A 97 8.02 -23.87 4.71
CA PRO A 97 9.47 -23.85 4.81
C PRO A 97 9.95 -22.48 5.30
N THR A 98 11.02 -22.49 6.10
CA THR A 98 11.63 -21.28 6.65
C THR A 98 11.91 -20.31 5.51
N ARG A 99 11.16 -19.21 5.45
CA ARG A 99 11.30 -18.24 4.36
C ARG A 99 12.68 -17.58 4.44
N SER A 100 13.25 -17.20 3.31
CA SER A 100 14.44 -16.36 3.29
C SER A 100 14.09 -14.91 3.64
N MET A 101 15.08 -14.08 3.95
CA MET A 101 14.85 -12.64 4.12
C MET A 101 14.40 -11.99 2.80
N GLU A 102 14.86 -12.52 1.66
CA GLU A 102 14.47 -12.07 0.33
C GLU A 102 12.98 -12.32 0.04
N ASP A 103 12.48 -13.52 0.34
CA ASP A 103 11.06 -13.85 0.14
C ASP A 103 10.15 -12.95 0.98
N ARG A 104 10.54 -12.69 2.24
CA ARG A 104 9.82 -11.77 3.12
C ARG A 104 9.79 -10.36 2.52
N SER A 105 10.95 -9.87 2.08
CA SER A 105 11.10 -8.53 1.51
C SER A 105 10.27 -8.38 0.23
N ARG A 106 10.30 -9.37 -0.66
CA ARG A 106 9.51 -9.39 -1.90
C ARG A 106 8.01 -9.36 -1.60
N GLY A 107 7.55 -10.12 -0.61
CA GLY A 107 6.17 -10.11 -0.16
C GLY A 107 5.73 -8.73 0.35
N ALA A 108 6.57 -8.06 1.13
CA ALA A 108 6.26 -6.74 1.68
C ALA A 108 6.30 -5.65 0.60
N ILE A 109 7.26 -5.68 -0.32
CA ILE A 109 7.33 -4.73 -1.45
C ILE A 109 6.09 -4.84 -2.36
N ARG A 110 5.50 -6.03 -2.53
CA ARG A 110 4.23 -6.17 -3.26
C ARG A 110 3.09 -5.37 -2.63
N LEU A 111 3.09 -5.16 -1.31
CA LEU A 111 2.09 -4.30 -0.66
C LEU A 111 2.25 -2.84 -1.11
N LEU A 112 3.49 -2.35 -1.18
CA LEU A 112 3.78 -1.01 -1.68
C LEU A 112 3.41 -0.87 -3.16
N GLN A 113 3.69 -1.89 -3.97
CA GLN A 113 3.27 -1.93 -5.38
C GLN A 113 1.75 -1.89 -5.52
N ASN A 114 1.02 -2.65 -4.72
CA ASN A 114 -0.44 -2.64 -4.73
C ASN A 114 -1.01 -1.30 -4.26
N LEU A 115 -0.38 -0.63 -3.29
CA LEU A 115 -0.72 0.75 -2.92
C LEU A 115 -0.54 1.70 -4.11
N ILE A 116 0.59 1.61 -4.83
CA ILE A 116 0.82 2.40 -6.04
C ILE A 116 -0.28 2.13 -7.08
N VAL A 117 -0.65 0.87 -7.29
CA VAL A 117 -1.75 0.50 -8.19
C VAL A 117 -3.07 1.16 -7.77
N CYS A 118 -3.40 1.18 -6.47
CA CYS A 118 -4.59 1.87 -5.98
C CYS A 118 -4.55 3.38 -6.30
N VAL A 119 -3.42 4.05 -6.08
CA VAL A 119 -3.25 5.48 -6.38
C VAL A 119 -3.36 5.76 -7.88
N VAL A 120 -2.72 4.92 -8.72
CA VAL A 120 -2.79 5.03 -10.19
C VAL A 120 -4.22 4.81 -10.67
N ALA A 121 -4.92 3.82 -10.12
CA ALA A 121 -6.33 3.55 -10.45
C ALA A 121 -7.20 4.75 -10.07
N GLN A 122 -7.06 5.28 -8.84
CA GLN A 122 -7.82 6.45 -8.37
C GLN A 122 -7.59 7.69 -9.25
N THR A 123 -6.34 7.91 -9.67
CA THR A 123 -5.96 9.00 -10.58
C THR A 123 -6.57 8.79 -11.96
N SER A 124 -6.48 7.58 -12.50
CA SER A 124 -7.03 7.23 -13.82
C SER A 124 -8.54 7.41 -13.86
N ILE A 125 -9.26 6.98 -12.83
CA ILE A 125 -10.71 7.17 -12.71
C ILE A 125 -11.04 8.66 -12.74
N LEU A 126 -10.33 9.47 -11.94
CA LEU A 126 -10.55 10.91 -11.91
C LEU A 126 -10.38 11.52 -13.30
N LEU A 127 -9.22 11.31 -13.92
CA LEU A 127 -8.89 11.85 -15.24
C LEU A 127 -9.91 11.44 -16.31
N PHE A 128 -10.28 10.16 -16.36
CA PHE A 128 -11.26 9.68 -17.32
C PHE A 128 -12.61 10.34 -17.12
N ALA A 129 -13.06 10.48 -15.87
CA ALA A 129 -14.33 11.09 -15.53
C ALA A 129 -14.34 12.59 -15.88
N THR A 130 -13.24 13.31 -15.64
CA THR A 130 -13.11 14.72 -16.02
C THR A 130 -13.14 14.90 -17.54
N ILE A 131 -12.35 14.11 -18.28
CA ILE A 131 -12.29 14.18 -19.75
C ILE A 131 -13.67 13.87 -20.34
N TRP A 132 -14.32 12.82 -19.85
CA TRP A 132 -15.65 12.43 -20.28
C TRP A 132 -16.69 13.53 -20.02
N ALA A 133 -16.69 14.11 -18.82
CA ALA A 133 -17.60 15.19 -18.46
C ALA A 133 -17.40 16.42 -19.36
N VAL A 134 -16.14 16.82 -19.61
CA VAL A 134 -15.82 17.95 -20.51
C VAL A 134 -16.31 17.67 -21.94
N PHE A 135 -16.05 16.47 -22.47
CA PHE A 135 -16.48 16.09 -23.81
C PHE A 135 -18.01 16.09 -23.96
N LEU A 136 -18.73 15.61 -22.94
CA LEU A 136 -20.19 15.62 -22.92
C LEU A 136 -20.75 17.04 -22.89
N HIS A 137 -20.18 17.93 -22.06
CA HIS A 137 -20.60 19.34 -22.00
C HIS A 137 -20.34 20.08 -23.31
N TRP A 138 -19.23 19.79 -24.01
CA TRP A 138 -18.91 20.39 -25.30
C TRP A 138 -19.87 19.95 -26.41
N ARG A 139 -20.40 18.73 -26.34
CA ARG A 139 -21.32 18.18 -27.35
C ARG A 139 -22.77 18.69 -27.23
N ILE A 140 -23.15 19.19 -26.05
CA ILE A 140 -24.53 19.64 -25.75
C ILE A 140 -24.70 21.14 -26.01
N ARG A 141 -23.61 21.90 -26.18
CA ARG A 141 -23.64 23.31 -26.62
C ARG A 141 -23.50 23.41 -28.14
#